data_AF-A0A2D0NLS5-F1
#
_entry.id   AF-A0A2D0NLS5-F1
#
_cell.length_a   1.000
_cell.length_b   1.000
_cell.length_c   1.000
_cell.angle_alpha   90.00
_cell.angle_beta   90.00
_cell.angle_gamma   90.00
#
_symmetry.space_group_name_H-M   'P 1'
#
loop_
_entity.id
_entity.type
_entity.pdbx_description
1 polymer ?
#
loop_
_entity_poly.entity_id
_entity_poly.type
_entity_poly.pdbx_seq_one_letter_code
_entity_poly.pdbx_strand_id
1 'polypeptide(L)'
;MKNVLFIVLVISLGACQQNRFSGSEKSVEEIKAEGPISNADIIRNPVSADGPMDTVNVAKMAFTEETFNFGEVKEGDIVRHTYKFTNTGNVPLIISNASSTCGCTVPTWPKEPIEPGAGGEISVEFNTTNKHREQKKPIIVTANTYPARTTVHLEGFVHPEEETN
;
A
#
# COMPACT_ATOMS: atom_id res chain seq x y z
N MET A 1 -6.26 -68.47 11.30
CA MET A 1 -7.73 -68.53 11.13
C MET A 1 -8.37 -67.44 11.97
N LYS A 2 -9.01 -66.47 11.30
CA LYS A 2 -10.24 -65.78 11.71
C LYS A 2 -10.49 -65.58 13.22
N ASN A 3 -10.53 -64.31 13.65
CA ASN A 3 -11.77 -63.74 14.16
C ASN A 3 -11.71 -62.21 14.14
N VAL A 4 -12.46 -61.68 13.18
CA VAL A 4 -12.76 -60.27 12.97
C VAL A 4 -13.88 -59.90 13.94
N LEU A 5 -13.63 -58.96 14.85
CA LEU A 5 -14.65 -58.32 15.65
C LEU A 5 -14.89 -56.92 15.08
N PHE A 6 -15.93 -56.79 14.27
CA PHE A 6 -16.43 -55.52 13.75
C PHE A 6 -17.12 -54.76 14.89
N ILE A 7 -16.53 -53.65 15.34
CA ILE A 7 -17.23 -52.63 16.13
C ILE A 7 -17.53 -51.47 15.18
N VAL A 8 -18.80 -51.35 14.84
CA VAL A 8 -19.37 -50.28 14.04
C VAL A 8 -19.42 -49.01 14.91
N LEU A 9 -18.51 -48.07 14.64
CA LEU A 9 -18.58 -46.72 15.22
C LEU A 9 -19.25 -45.79 14.21
N VAL A 10 -20.55 -45.57 14.40
CA VAL A 10 -21.34 -44.57 13.68
C VAL A 10 -20.90 -43.19 14.15
N ILE A 11 -20.09 -42.49 13.35
CA ILE A 11 -19.82 -41.06 13.57
C ILE A 11 -20.79 -40.29 12.67
N SER A 12 -21.82 -39.75 13.30
CA SER A 12 -22.80 -38.86 12.71
C SER A 12 -22.11 -37.65 12.07
N LEU A 13 -22.46 -37.38 10.81
CA LEU A 13 -22.16 -36.13 10.12
C LEU A 13 -22.68 -34.95 10.95
N GLY A 14 -21.76 -34.19 11.56
CA GLY A 14 -22.05 -32.87 12.10
C GLY A 14 -22.31 -31.92 10.94
N ALA A 15 -23.56 -31.47 10.82
CA ALA A 15 -23.97 -30.44 9.88
C ALA A 15 -23.25 -29.12 10.20
N CYS A 16 -22.50 -28.57 9.24
CA CYS A 16 -22.01 -27.20 9.32
C CYS A 16 -23.20 -26.24 9.32
N GLN A 17 -23.38 -25.54 10.44
CA GLN A 17 -24.29 -24.43 10.58
C GLN A 17 -23.79 -23.27 9.70
N GLN A 18 -24.62 -22.86 8.74
CA GLN A 18 -24.40 -21.68 7.91
C GLN A 18 -24.50 -20.41 8.78
N ASN A 19 -23.37 -19.89 9.23
CA ASN A 19 -23.24 -18.47 9.50
C ASN A 19 -22.64 -17.81 8.25
N ARG A 20 -23.53 -17.34 7.35
CA ARG A 20 -23.13 -16.44 6.28
C ARG A 20 -22.86 -15.07 6.89
N PHE A 21 -21.59 -14.84 7.22
CA PHE A 21 -21.06 -13.51 7.37
C PHE A 21 -21.10 -12.84 5.99
N SER A 22 -21.91 -11.80 5.87
CA SER A 22 -22.00 -10.93 4.70
C SER A 22 -20.73 -10.07 4.61
N GLY A 23 -19.69 -10.61 3.96
CA GLY A 23 -18.54 -9.85 3.47
C GLY A 23 -18.63 -9.78 1.95
N SER A 24 -18.68 -8.56 1.42
CA SER A 24 -18.69 -8.28 -0.03
C SER A 24 -17.35 -8.68 -0.66
N GLU A 25 -17.19 -9.94 -1.02
CA GLU A 25 -16.12 -10.40 -1.92
C GLU A 25 -16.68 -10.40 -3.35
N LYS A 26 -16.34 -9.37 -4.14
CA LYS A 26 -16.57 -9.41 -5.59
C LYS A 26 -15.65 -10.48 -6.17
N SER A 27 -16.21 -11.63 -6.53
CA SER A 27 -15.52 -12.74 -7.17
C SER A 27 -14.94 -12.33 -8.53
N VAL A 28 -13.69 -12.73 -8.76
CA VAL A 28 -12.94 -12.60 -10.02
C VAL A 28 -13.53 -13.58 -11.04
N GLU A 29 -13.98 -13.09 -12.20
CA GLU A 29 -14.33 -13.93 -13.34
C GLU A 29 -13.25 -13.82 -14.43
N GLU A 30 -12.70 -14.97 -14.82
CA GLU A 30 -11.85 -15.14 -16.00
C GLU A 30 -12.75 -15.21 -17.24
N ILE A 31 -12.65 -14.24 -18.16
CA ILE A 31 -13.40 -14.27 -19.41
C ILE A 31 -12.73 -15.26 -20.38
N LYS A 32 -13.29 -16.48 -20.48
CA LYS A 32 -13.02 -17.36 -21.62
C LYS A 32 -13.83 -16.89 -22.81
N ALA A 33 -13.15 -16.36 -23.83
CA ALA A 33 -13.78 -15.94 -25.07
C ALA A 33 -14.23 -17.17 -25.88
N GLU A 34 -15.54 -17.39 -25.97
CA GLU A 34 -16.14 -18.35 -26.91
C GLU A 34 -16.59 -17.59 -28.17
N GLY A 35 -15.66 -17.33 -29.09
CA GLY A 35 -15.98 -16.73 -30.40
C GLY A 35 -14.78 -16.07 -31.11
N PRO A 36 -14.92 -15.77 -32.41
CA PRO A 36 -13.89 -15.05 -33.17
C PRO A 36 -13.72 -13.64 -32.60
N ILE A 37 -12.51 -13.35 -32.13
CA ILE A 37 -12.10 -12.08 -31.52
C ILE A 37 -12.32 -10.95 -32.53
N SER A 38 -13.24 -10.03 -32.23
CA SER A 38 -13.45 -8.85 -33.06
C SER A 38 -12.28 -7.87 -32.87
N ASN A 39 -11.97 -7.08 -33.90
CA ASN A 39 -11.01 -5.97 -33.77
C ASN A 39 -11.39 -5.02 -32.61
N ALA A 40 -12.70 -4.93 -32.29
CA ALA A 40 -13.20 -4.18 -31.15
C ALA A 40 -12.82 -4.79 -29.78
N ASP A 41 -12.64 -6.12 -29.70
CA ASP A 41 -12.22 -6.82 -28.48
C ASP A 41 -10.71 -6.69 -28.21
N ILE A 42 -9.93 -6.30 -29.22
CA ILE A 42 -8.49 -6.03 -29.12
C ILE A 42 -8.23 -4.63 -28.55
N ILE A 43 -9.15 -3.68 -28.78
CA ILE A 43 -9.05 -2.31 -28.26
C ILE A 43 -9.49 -2.28 -26.80
N ARG A 44 -8.55 -2.57 -25.89
CA ARG A 44 -8.73 -2.32 -24.46
C ARG A 44 -8.67 -0.81 -24.23
N ASN A 45 -9.82 -0.17 -24.01
CA ASN A 45 -9.86 1.14 -23.36
C ASN A 45 -9.80 0.89 -21.85
N PRO A 46 -8.65 1.07 -21.17
CA PRO A 46 -8.44 0.57 -19.80
C PRO A 46 -9.22 1.34 -18.73
N VAL A 47 -10.09 2.28 -19.08
CA VAL A 47 -10.79 3.12 -18.11
C VAL A 47 -12.22 3.43 -18.56
N SER A 48 -13.16 2.56 -18.19
CA SER A 48 -14.55 2.95 -17.92
C SER A 48 -14.72 2.94 -16.41
N ALA A 49 -15.31 4.00 -15.85
CA ALA A 49 -15.43 4.21 -14.41
C ALA A 49 -16.17 3.09 -13.64
N ASP A 50 -16.87 2.21 -14.36
CA ASP A 50 -17.70 1.13 -13.80
C ASP A 50 -17.25 -0.30 -14.20
N GLY A 51 -16.11 -0.47 -14.89
CA GLY A 51 -15.59 -1.78 -15.31
C GLY A 51 -14.58 -2.41 -14.33
N PRO A 52 -14.34 -3.73 -14.37
CA PRO A 52 -13.27 -4.35 -13.59
C PRO A 52 -11.92 -3.78 -14.03
N MET A 53 -11.18 -3.19 -13.10
CA MET A 53 -9.84 -2.65 -13.38
C MET A 53 -8.88 -3.79 -13.77
N ASP A 54 -8.16 -3.61 -14.87
CA ASP A 54 -7.05 -4.46 -15.27
C ASP A 54 -5.88 -4.23 -14.30
N THR A 55 -5.83 -5.02 -13.22
CA THR A 55 -4.75 -4.98 -12.21
C THR A 55 -3.45 -5.65 -12.66
N VAL A 56 -3.42 -6.25 -13.86
CA VAL A 56 -2.23 -6.86 -14.45
C VAL A 56 -1.34 -5.78 -15.07
N ASN A 57 -1.94 -4.73 -15.62
CA ASN A 57 -1.24 -3.65 -16.33
C ASN A 57 -1.23 -2.32 -15.55
N VAL A 58 -1.09 -2.37 -14.22
CA VAL A 58 -0.93 -1.16 -13.37
C VAL A 58 0.50 -1.01 -12.87
N ALA A 59 0.89 0.23 -12.57
CA ALA A 59 2.10 0.49 -11.81
C ALA A 59 1.90 -0.01 -10.37
N LYS A 60 2.98 -0.47 -9.74
CA LYS A 60 2.96 -0.89 -8.33
C LYS A 60 4.16 -0.28 -7.64
N MET A 61 3.95 0.33 -6.49
CA MET A 61 5.03 0.93 -5.69
C MET A 61 5.25 0.06 -4.46
N ALA A 62 6.48 -0.37 -4.23
CA ALA A 62 6.87 -1.09 -3.02
C ALA A 62 7.99 -0.31 -2.31
N PHE A 63 7.74 0.11 -1.08
CA PHE A 63 8.75 0.73 -0.23
C PHE A 63 9.63 -0.33 0.44
N THR A 64 10.89 0.03 0.70
CA THR A 64 11.81 -0.83 1.48
C THR A 64 11.44 -0.82 2.96
N GLU A 65 10.87 0.31 3.43
CA GLU A 65 10.38 0.50 4.79
C GLU A 65 9.12 1.37 4.77
N GLU A 66 8.14 1.05 5.61
CA GLU A 66 6.90 1.82 5.73
C GLU A 66 6.92 2.82 6.89
N THR A 67 7.82 2.63 7.86
CA THR A 67 7.94 3.48 9.04
C THR A 67 9.41 3.70 9.37
N PHE A 68 9.80 4.97 9.49
CA PHE A 68 11.10 5.37 10.02
C PHE A 68 10.91 6.01 11.40
N ASN A 69 11.62 5.48 12.40
CA ASN A 69 11.67 6.07 13.74
C ASN A 69 12.96 6.88 13.91
N PHE A 70 12.85 8.20 14.10
CA PHE A 70 13.98 9.10 14.29
C PHE A 70 14.51 9.16 15.73
N GLY A 71 13.89 8.42 16.66
CA GLY A 71 14.24 8.41 18.06
C GLY A 71 13.78 9.69 18.77
N GLU A 72 14.66 10.24 19.59
CA GLU A 72 14.41 11.45 20.38
C GLU A 72 15.25 12.60 19.86
N VAL A 73 14.61 13.76 19.65
CA VAL A 73 15.26 15.00 19.18
C VAL A 73 14.79 16.18 20.02
N LYS A 74 15.47 17.32 19.90
CA LYS A 74 15.05 18.57 20.56
C LYS A 74 14.17 19.39 19.62
N GLU A 75 13.29 20.19 20.20
CA GLU A 75 12.60 21.23 19.46
C GLU A 75 13.60 22.13 18.73
N GLY A 76 13.31 22.43 17.46
CA GLY A 76 14.18 23.20 16.58
C GLY A 76 15.08 22.37 15.68
N ASP A 77 15.25 21.07 15.96
CA ASP A 77 15.97 20.15 15.08
C ASP A 77 15.25 19.93 13.74
N ILE A 78 16.03 19.61 12.69
CA ILE A 78 15.52 19.18 11.39
C ILE A 78 15.82 17.70 11.21
N VAL A 79 14.78 16.88 11.26
CA VAL A 79 14.86 15.45 10.99
C VAL A 79 14.81 15.22 9.47
N ARG A 80 15.75 14.43 8.94
CA ARG A 80 15.80 14.04 7.52
C ARG A 80 15.78 12.53 7.37
N HIS A 81 15.03 12.04 6.40
CA HIS A 81 15.01 10.63 6.04
C HIS A 81 14.66 10.43 4.56
N THR A 82 15.12 9.34 3.97
CA THR A 82 14.90 9.00 2.56
C THR A 82 14.30 7.61 2.42
N TYR A 83 13.04 7.55 2.02
CA TYR A 83 12.34 6.31 1.73
C TYR A 83 12.70 5.82 0.33
N LYS A 84 13.27 4.62 0.23
CA LYS A 84 13.54 3.95 -1.04
C LYS A 84 12.35 3.13 -1.48
N PHE A 85 11.98 3.23 -2.74
CA PHE A 85 10.91 2.43 -3.33
C PHE A 85 11.32 1.82 -4.67
N THR A 86 10.59 0.80 -5.10
CA THR A 86 10.74 0.14 -6.41
C THR A 86 9.40 0.09 -7.13
N ASN A 87 9.40 0.32 -8.45
CA ASN A 87 8.26 0.02 -9.30
C ASN A 87 8.21 -1.49 -9.57
N THR A 88 7.29 -2.19 -8.92
CA THR A 88 7.08 -3.64 -9.08
C THR A 88 5.95 -3.98 -10.05
N GLY A 89 5.44 -2.97 -10.77
CA GLY A 89 4.40 -3.12 -11.78
C GLY A 89 4.97 -3.39 -13.17
N ASN A 90 4.07 -3.40 -14.16
CA ASN A 90 4.40 -3.68 -15.56
C ASN A 90 4.37 -2.44 -16.47
N VAL A 91 4.07 -1.27 -15.91
CA VAL A 91 4.04 0.02 -16.62
C VAL A 91 4.82 1.08 -15.82
N PRO A 92 5.28 2.17 -16.45
CA PRO A 92 5.98 3.24 -15.76
C PRO A 92 5.15 3.82 -14.60
N LEU A 93 5.80 3.99 -13.45
CA LEU A 93 5.23 4.57 -12.25
C LEU A 93 5.40 6.09 -12.27
N ILE A 94 4.30 6.81 -12.12
CA ILE A 94 4.25 8.27 -12.13
C ILE A 94 3.69 8.74 -10.80
N ILE A 95 4.50 9.51 -10.05
CA ILE A 95 4.10 10.10 -8.78
C ILE A 95 3.54 11.50 -9.05
N SER A 96 2.23 11.66 -8.87
CA SER A 96 1.55 12.93 -9.08
C SER A 96 1.67 13.87 -7.87
N ASN A 97 1.77 13.32 -6.66
CA ASN A 97 1.89 14.10 -5.43
C ASN A 97 2.58 13.30 -4.33
N ALA A 98 3.37 13.97 -3.49
CA ALA A 98 3.65 13.51 -2.14
C ALA A 98 3.37 14.66 -1.17
N SER A 99 2.70 14.38 -0.05
CA SER A 99 2.33 15.38 0.94
C SER A 99 2.25 14.80 2.34
N SER A 100 2.35 15.67 3.34
CA SER A 100 2.06 15.37 4.74
C SER A 100 0.83 16.16 5.20
N THR A 101 0.26 15.77 6.34
CA THR A 101 -0.90 16.44 6.93
C THR A 101 -0.59 17.81 7.53
N CYS A 102 0.68 18.08 7.88
CA CYS A 102 1.16 19.40 8.31
C CYS A 102 2.19 19.94 7.31
N GLY A 103 2.24 21.27 7.13
CA GLY A 103 3.31 21.94 6.36
C GLY A 103 4.70 21.86 7.02
N CYS A 104 4.79 21.26 8.21
CA CYS A 104 6.04 21.06 8.93
C CYS A 104 6.89 19.90 8.41
N THR A 105 6.32 19.07 7.53
CA THR A 105 6.98 17.92 6.91
C THR A 105 6.91 18.05 5.40
N VAL A 106 8.06 18.19 4.75
CA VAL A 106 8.16 18.48 3.32
C VAL A 106 8.80 17.29 2.59
N PRO A 107 8.03 16.54 1.78
CA PRO A 107 8.57 15.49 0.92
C PRO A 107 9.08 16.05 -0.41
N THR A 108 10.14 15.45 -0.92
CA THR A 108 10.71 15.65 -2.26
C THR A 108 10.75 14.30 -2.96
N TRP A 109 10.31 14.25 -4.22
CA TRP A 109 10.14 13.00 -4.98
C TRP A 109 10.50 13.21 -6.46
N PRO A 110 10.88 12.14 -7.20
CA PRO A 110 11.18 12.22 -8.61
C PRO A 110 9.95 12.62 -9.43
N LYS A 111 10.16 13.47 -10.44
CA LYS A 111 9.10 13.94 -11.36
C LYS A 111 9.06 13.16 -12.66
N GLU A 112 10.12 12.42 -12.95
CA GLU A 112 10.23 11.56 -14.12
C GLU A 112 9.54 10.21 -13.86
N PRO A 113 8.98 9.57 -14.92
CA PRO A 113 8.45 8.23 -14.80
C PRO A 113 9.52 7.22 -14.35
N ILE A 114 9.15 6.32 -13.45
CA ILE A 114 10.02 5.25 -12.95
C ILE A 114 9.67 3.95 -13.68
N GLU A 115 10.58 3.46 -14.51
CA GLU A 115 10.37 2.25 -15.32
C GLU A 115 10.11 1.00 -14.47
N PRO A 116 9.43 -0.03 -15.02
CA PRO A 116 9.27 -1.32 -14.36
C PRO A 116 10.59 -1.91 -13.86
N GLY A 117 10.61 -2.34 -12.60
CA GLY A 117 11.80 -2.87 -11.92
C GLY A 117 12.81 -1.81 -11.45
N ALA A 118 12.65 -0.54 -11.84
CA ALA A 118 13.52 0.54 -11.40
C ALA A 118 13.11 1.07 -10.03
N GLY A 119 14.09 1.64 -9.32
CA GLY A 119 13.93 2.25 -8.01
C GLY A 119 13.92 3.77 -8.05
N GLY A 120 13.36 4.37 -7.00
CA GLY A 120 13.39 5.81 -6.75
C GLY A 120 13.41 6.10 -5.25
N GLU A 121 13.51 7.39 -4.92
CA GLU A 121 13.64 7.84 -3.53
C GLU A 121 12.66 8.98 -3.22
N ILE A 122 12.11 8.98 -2.01
CA ILE A 122 11.31 10.08 -1.46
C ILE A 122 12.03 10.60 -0.22
N SER A 123 12.62 11.78 -0.32
CA SER A 123 13.30 12.45 0.78
C SER A 123 12.34 13.31 1.55
N VAL A 124 12.39 13.25 2.87
CA VAL A 124 11.48 13.95 3.78
C VAL A 124 12.29 14.76 4.75
N GLU A 125 11.94 16.04 4.88
CA GLU A 125 12.44 16.92 5.95
C GLU A 125 11.30 17.26 6.91
N PHE A 126 11.51 17.05 8.20
CA PHE A 126 10.58 17.43 9.26
C PHE A 126 11.22 18.47 10.17
N ASN A 127 10.61 19.65 10.19
CA ASN A 127 10.98 20.74 11.08
C ASN A 127 10.22 20.57 12.42
N THR A 128 10.98 20.39 13.50
CA THR A 128 10.45 20.14 14.85
C THR A 128 10.12 21.43 15.62
N THR A 129 10.36 22.62 15.07
CA THR A 129 10.01 23.89 15.72
C THR A 129 8.52 23.93 16.07
N ASN A 130 8.20 24.33 17.31
CA ASN A 130 6.85 24.30 17.88
C ASN A 130 6.22 22.89 17.86
N LYS A 131 7.02 21.83 18.04
CA LYS A 131 6.56 20.43 18.15
C LYS A 131 7.12 19.84 19.44
N HIS A 132 6.35 18.97 20.07
CA HIS A 132 6.70 18.37 21.36
C HIS A 132 5.97 17.04 21.54
N ARG A 133 6.53 16.16 22.37
CA ARG A 133 6.07 14.78 22.60
C ARG A 133 6.11 13.92 21.34
N GLU A 134 5.45 12.78 21.38
CA GLU A 134 5.32 11.83 20.27
C GLU A 134 4.79 12.51 19.00
N GLN A 135 5.53 12.34 17.92
CA GLN A 135 5.20 12.78 16.58
C GLN A 135 4.98 11.55 15.70
N LYS A 136 3.87 11.53 14.98
CA LYS A 136 3.61 10.59 13.87
C LYS A 136 3.19 11.39 12.66
N LYS A 137 4.05 11.39 11.62
CA LYS A 137 3.86 12.18 10.41
C LYS A 137 3.63 11.22 9.23
N PRO A 138 2.40 11.11 8.72
CA PRO A 138 2.15 10.34 7.51
C PRO A 138 2.64 11.12 6.29
N ILE A 139 3.37 10.44 5.40
CA ILE A 139 3.75 10.91 4.08
C ILE A 139 2.92 10.13 3.08
N ILE A 140 1.94 10.82 2.50
CA ILE A 140 0.96 10.26 1.57
C ILE A 140 1.47 10.50 0.16
N VAL A 141 1.75 9.41 -0.54
CA VAL A 141 2.24 9.40 -1.92
C VAL A 141 1.08 9.00 -2.82
N THR A 142 0.76 9.87 -3.78
CA THR A 142 -0.27 9.63 -4.79
C THR A 142 0.40 9.34 -6.14
N ALA A 143 0.02 8.23 -6.76
CA ALA A 143 0.59 7.76 -8.02
C ALA A 143 -0.48 7.06 -8.89
N ASN A 144 -0.11 6.69 -10.12
CA ASN A 144 -0.91 5.86 -11.02
C ASN A 144 -0.95 4.36 -10.61
N THR A 145 -0.96 4.09 -9.30
CA THR A 145 -1.07 2.75 -8.70
C THR A 145 -2.52 2.44 -8.32
N TYR A 146 -2.79 1.19 -7.96
CA TYR A 146 -4.06 0.81 -7.31
C TYR A 146 -3.78 0.07 -6.00
N PRO A 147 -4.16 0.62 -4.83
CA PRO A 147 -4.76 1.94 -4.63
C PRO A 147 -3.84 3.09 -5.07
N ALA A 148 -4.43 4.24 -5.43
CA ALA A 148 -3.67 5.40 -5.92
C ALA A 148 -2.83 6.09 -4.82
N ARG A 149 -3.13 5.83 -3.55
CA ARG A 149 -2.42 6.40 -2.40
C ARG A 149 -1.72 5.32 -1.62
N THR A 150 -0.44 5.54 -1.34
CA THR A 150 0.39 4.75 -0.42
C THR A 150 0.92 5.68 0.66
N THR A 151 1.02 5.21 1.90
CA THR A 151 1.46 6.04 3.03
C THR A 151 2.65 5.40 3.72
N VAL A 152 3.70 6.19 3.96
CA VAL A 152 4.82 5.86 4.85
C VAL A 152 4.83 6.81 6.05
N HIS A 153 5.48 6.44 7.15
CA HIS A 153 5.39 7.15 8.43
C HIS A 153 6.74 7.55 8.98
N LEU A 154 6.89 8.84 9.30
CA LEU A 154 8.00 9.34 10.08
C LEU A 154 7.55 9.52 11.54
N GLU A 155 8.18 8.79 12.46
CA GLU A 155 7.78 8.70 13.87
C GLU A 155 8.95 9.00 14.83
N GLY A 156 8.65 9.50 16.03
CA GLY A 156 9.64 9.74 17.07
C GLY A 156 9.14 10.69 18.15
N PHE A 157 10.03 11.14 19.02
CA PHE A 157 9.70 12.01 20.16
C PHE A 157 10.48 13.33 20.09
N VAL A 158 9.81 14.45 20.37
CA VAL A 158 10.43 15.78 20.44
C VAL A 158 10.40 16.29 21.87
N HIS A 159 11.56 16.57 22.44
CA HIS A 159 11.70 17.26 23.73
C HIS A 159 11.48 18.77 23.53
N PRO A 160 10.67 19.43 24.39
CA PRO A 160 10.48 20.87 24.30
C PRO A 160 11.81 21.61 24.49
N GLU A 161 11.91 22.83 23.95
CA GLU A 161 13.05 23.70 24.23
C GLU A 161 13.15 23.96 25.75
N GLU A 162 14.34 23.84 26.32
CA GLU A 162 14.58 24.19 27.74
C GLU A 162 14.33 25.69 27.89
N GLU A 163 13.34 26.08 28.70
CA GLU A 163 13.10 27.50 29.00
C GLU A 163 14.31 28.08 29.73
N THR A 164 15.19 28.79 29.01
CA THR A 164 16.21 29.61 29.65
C THR A 164 15.52 30.85 30.22
N ASN A 165 15.22 30.78 31.52
CA ASN A 165 14.67 31.89 32.31
C ASN A 165 15.74 32.95 32.62
#